data_AF-A0A846EC63-F1
#
_entry.id   AF-A0A846EC63-F1
#
_cell.length_a   1.000
_cell.length_b   1.000
_cell.length_c   1.000
_cell.angle_alpha   90.00
_cell.angle_beta   90.00
_cell.angle_gamma   90.00
#
_symmetry.space_group_name_H-M   'P 1'
#
loop_
_entity.id
_entity.type
_entity.pdbx_description
1 polymer ?
#
loop_
_entity_poly.entity_id
_entity_poly.type
_entity_poly.pdbx_seq_one_letter_code
_entity_poly.pdbx_strand_id
1 'polypeptide(L)'
;MAPKKDDRLALPALGEYYDDILTIDAWINNRTKPQQAQGLLCYKLQEREARIRERVEYLAKKRGIDSETLWLQILKGEAERLSPEDLKILQSEESADD
;
A
#
# COMPACT_ATOMS: atom_id res chain seq x y z
N MET A 1 -1.34 23.46 -0.75
CA MET A 1 0.12 23.69 -0.68
C MET A 1 0.75 22.76 -1.69
N ALA A 2 1.45 23.26 -2.72
CA ALA A 2 2.11 22.37 -3.68
C ALA A 2 3.26 21.61 -2.97
N PRO A 3 3.42 20.30 -3.22
CA PRO A 3 4.49 19.52 -2.59
C PRO A 3 5.85 20.14 -2.96
N LYS A 4 6.74 20.29 -1.97
CA LYS A 4 8.09 20.78 -2.23
C LYS A 4 8.83 19.77 -3.10
N LYS A 5 9.89 20.21 -3.79
CA LYS A 5 10.65 19.38 -4.74
C LYS A 5 11.19 18.07 -4.10
N ASP A 6 11.41 18.08 -2.79
CA ASP A 6 11.87 16.95 -1.97
C ASP A 6 10.74 16.05 -1.44
N ASP A 7 9.48 16.48 -1.52
CA ASP A 7 8.31 15.69 -1.08
C ASP A 7 7.83 14.72 -2.18
N ARG A 8 8.61 14.55 -3.26
CA ARG A 8 8.24 13.67 -4.36
C ARG A 8 8.44 12.22 -3.91
N LEU A 9 7.41 11.41 -4.14
CA LEU A 9 7.50 9.96 -3.95
C LEU A 9 8.65 9.41 -4.80
N ALA A 10 9.74 8.99 -4.13
CA ALA A 10 10.84 8.30 -4.76
C ALA A 10 10.53 6.80 -4.78
N LEU A 11 10.46 6.22 -5.98
CA LEU A 11 10.35 4.78 -6.15
C LEU A 11 11.75 4.22 -6.42
N PRO A 12 12.08 3.03 -5.87
CA PRO A 12 13.24 2.28 -6.32
C PRO A 12 13.21 2.07 -7.84
N ALA A 13 14.39 1.89 -8.44
CA ALA A 13 14.50 1.63 -9.87
C ALA A 13 13.65 0.42 -10.26
N LEU A 14 12.90 0.56 -11.35
CA LEU A 14 12.18 -0.54 -11.95
C LEU A 14 13.18 -1.47 -12.64
N GLY A 15 12.85 -2.76 -12.72
CA GLY A 15 13.62 -3.68 -13.57
C GLY A 15 13.50 -3.27 -15.03
N GLU A 16 14.55 -3.54 -15.83
CA GLU A 16 14.69 -3.12 -17.24
C GLU A 16 13.41 -3.32 -18.05
N TYR A 17 12.84 -4.53 -18.02
CA TYR A 17 11.59 -4.84 -18.71
C TYR A 17 10.43 -3.88 -18.39
N TYR A 18 10.20 -3.58 -17.10
CA TYR A 18 9.11 -2.69 -16.70
C TYR A 18 9.41 -1.23 -17.02
N ASP A 19 10.69 -0.87 -17.00
CA ASP A 19 11.14 0.47 -17.35
C ASP A 19 10.90 0.77 -18.83
N ASP A 20 11.18 -0.21 -19.71
CA ASP A 20 10.93 -0.14 -21.15
C ASP A 20 9.45 -0.05 -21.47
N ILE A 21 8.64 -0.95 -20.92
CA ILE A 21 7.19 -0.96 -21.13
C ILE A 21 6.56 0.35 -20.66
N LEU A 22 6.96 0.87 -19.50
CA LEU A 22 6.49 2.16 -18.99
C LEU A 22 6.89 3.32 -19.91
N THR A 23 8.09 3.28 -20.49
CA THR A 23 8.57 4.30 -21.43
C THR A 23 7.72 4.31 -22.70
N ILE A 24 7.45 3.13 -23.26
CA ILE A 24 6.59 2.97 -24.45
C ILE A 24 5.16 3.43 -24.16
N ASP A 25 4.58 2.98 -23.05
CA ASP A 25 3.22 3.33 -22.65
C ASP A 25 3.06 4.84 -22.41
N ALA A 26 4.05 5.48 -21.76
CA ALA A 26 4.06 6.93 -21.58
C ALA A 26 4.13 7.67 -22.93
N TRP A 27 4.94 7.18 -23.88
CA TRP A 27 5.06 7.74 -25.22
C TRP A 27 3.75 7.64 -26.00
N ILE A 28 3.11 6.45 -26.03
CA ILE A 28 1.82 6.22 -26.71
C ILE A 28 0.74 7.17 -26.19
N ASN A 29 0.72 7.40 -24.87
CA ASN A 29 -0.28 8.24 -24.22
C ASN A 29 0.08 9.74 -24.20
N ASN A 30 1.17 10.15 -24.85
CA ASN A 30 1.69 11.52 -24.84
C ASN A 30 1.83 12.11 -23.42
N ARG A 31 2.42 11.31 -22.51
CA ARG A 31 2.67 11.67 -21.11
C ARG A 31 4.14 11.53 -20.78
N THR A 32 4.60 12.27 -19.79
CA THR A 32 5.92 12.00 -19.21
C THR A 32 5.87 10.68 -18.43
N LYS A 33 7.01 9.98 -18.38
CA LYS A 33 7.15 8.72 -17.63
C LYS A 33 6.65 8.82 -16.18
N PRO A 34 6.97 9.88 -15.40
CA PRO A 34 6.43 10.03 -14.05
C PRO A 34 4.90 10.22 -14.00
N GLN A 35 4.30 10.93 -14.96
CA GLN A 35 2.84 11.09 -15.02
C GLN A 35 2.13 9.77 -15.32
N GLN A 36 2.68 8.98 -16.26
CA GLN A 36 2.11 7.67 -16.57
C GLN A 36 2.26 6.71 -15.39
N ALA A 37 3.42 6.68 -14.75
CA ALA A 37 3.66 5.88 -13.54
C ALA A 37 2.71 6.26 -12.40
N GLN A 38 2.48 7.57 -12.18
CA GLN A 38 1.53 8.06 -11.18
C GLN A 38 0.12 7.52 -11.46
N GLY A 39 -0.35 7.62 -12.70
CA GLY A 39 -1.68 7.14 -13.09
C GLY A 39 -1.84 5.62 -12.87
N LEU A 40 -0.86 4.84 -13.30
CA LEU A 40 -0.85 3.38 -13.11
C LEU A 40 -0.83 2.99 -11.63
N LEU A 41 -0.03 3.68 -10.82
CA LEU A 41 0.01 3.44 -9.38
C LEU A 41 -1.32 3.78 -8.72
N CYS A 42 -1.93 4.93 -9.04
CA CYS A 42 -3.25 5.31 -8.54
C CYS A 42 -4.31 4.26 -8.90
N TYR A 43 -4.34 3.81 -10.16
CA TYR A 43 -5.27 2.78 -10.63
C TYR A 43 -5.10 1.48 -9.84
N LYS A 44 -3.85 1.01 -9.67
CA LYS A 44 -3.59 -0.22 -8.91
C LYS A 44 -3.87 -0.09 -7.42
N LEU A 45 -3.68 1.09 -6.82
CA LEU A 45 -4.06 1.32 -5.43
C LEU A 45 -5.58 1.33 -5.25
N GLN A 46 -6.33 1.92 -6.18
CA GLN A 46 -7.79 1.87 -6.19
C GLN A 46 -8.31 0.43 -6.32
N GLU A 47 -7.74 -0.36 -7.23
CA GLU A 47 -8.07 -1.79 -7.38
C GLU A 47 -7.82 -2.58 -6.09
N ARG A 48 -6.76 -2.23 -5.34
CA ARG A 48 -6.40 -2.89 -4.08
C ARG A 48 -7.11 -2.35 -2.85
N GLU A 49 -7.85 -1.25 -2.95
CA GLU A 49 -8.38 -0.52 -1.80
C GLU A 49 -9.24 -1.40 -0.90
N ALA A 50 -10.17 -2.17 -1.48
CA ALA A 50 -11.07 -3.05 -0.72
C ALA A 50 -10.28 -4.05 0.15
N ARG A 51 -9.30 -4.73 -0.44
CA ARG A 51 -8.44 -5.68 0.28
C ARG A 51 -7.55 -4.99 1.31
N ILE A 52 -7.11 -3.76 1.06
CA ILE A 52 -6.37 -2.97 2.05
C ILE A 52 -7.28 -2.68 3.25
N ARG A 53 -8.52 -2.26 3.02
CA ARG A 53 -9.51 -2.01 4.08
C ARG A 53 -9.82 -3.26 4.90
N GLU A 54 -10.08 -4.39 4.26
CA GLU A 54 -10.29 -5.69 4.93
C GLU A 54 -9.14 -6.04 5.87
N ARG A 55 -7.90 -5.84 5.41
CA ARG A 55 -6.70 -6.09 6.22
C ARG A 55 -6.60 -5.14 7.41
N VAL A 56 -6.93 -3.86 7.22
CA VAL A 56 -6.98 -2.90 8.34
C VAL A 56 -8.06 -3.29 9.35
N GLU A 57 -9.25 -3.68 8.88
CA GLU A 57 -10.34 -4.13 9.75
C GLU A 57 -9.94 -5.35 10.57
N TYR A 58 -9.35 -6.37 9.93
CA TYR A 58 -8.82 -7.55 10.61
C TYR A 58 -7.82 -7.16 11.71
N LEU A 59 -6.86 -6.30 11.36
CA LEU A 59 -5.83 -5.83 12.29
C LEU A 59 -6.38 -4.97 13.43
N ALA A 60 -7.46 -4.22 13.19
CA ALA A 60 -8.11 -3.39 14.19
C ALA A 60 -8.92 -4.25 15.17
N LYS A 61 -9.68 -5.23 14.66
CA LYS A 61 -10.39 -6.24 15.49
C LYS A 61 -9.44 -6.94 16.45
N LYS A 62 -8.27 -7.38 15.96
CA LYS A 62 -7.26 -8.04 16.80
C LYS A 62 -6.64 -7.12 17.87
N ARG A 63 -6.69 -5.80 17.69
CA ARG A 63 -6.25 -4.79 18.66
C ARG A 63 -7.37 -4.30 19.59
N GLY A 64 -8.61 -4.77 19.39
CA GLY A 64 -9.78 -4.28 20.12
C GLY A 64 -10.11 -2.80 19.86
N ILE A 65 -9.69 -2.26 18.71
CA ILE A 65 -9.96 -0.89 18.29
C ILE A 65 -10.79 -0.86 17.01
N ASP A 66 -11.37 0.30 16.72
CA ASP A 66 -12.08 0.50 15.46
C ASP A 66 -11.13 0.62 14.26
N SER A 67 -11.60 0.15 13.10
CA SER A 67 -10.84 0.14 11.84
C SER A 67 -10.45 1.55 11.36
N GLU A 68 -11.31 2.56 11.55
CA GLU A 68 -11.01 3.94 11.21
C GLU A 68 -9.94 4.52 12.15
N THR A 69 -9.98 4.14 13.42
CA THR A 69 -8.96 4.53 14.40
C THR A 69 -7.59 4.00 13.98
N LEU A 70 -7.49 2.71 13.65
CA LEU A 70 -6.23 2.12 13.18
C LEU A 70 -5.78 2.76 11.86
N TRP A 71 -6.71 3.02 10.93
CA TRP A 71 -6.41 3.69 9.67
C TRP A 71 -5.75 5.06 9.89
N LEU A 72 -6.31 5.87 10.77
CA LEU A 72 -5.78 7.20 11.11
C LEU A 72 -4.42 7.10 11.82
N GLN A 73 -4.23 6.14 12.73
CA GLN A 73 -2.93 5.91 13.37
C GLN A 73 -1.85 5.55 12.34
N ILE A 74 -2.17 4.71 11.34
CA ILE A 74 -1.24 4.38 10.26
C ILE A 74 -0.86 5.63 9.46
N LEU A 75 -1.84 6.44 9.07
CA LEU A 75 -1.58 7.67 8.30
C LEU A 75 -0.74 8.70 9.06
N LYS A 76 -0.82 8.73 10.38
CA LYS A 76 0.00 9.59 11.24
C LYS A 76 1.38 9.01 11.54
N GLY A 77 1.63 7.75 11.21
CA GLY A 77 2.86 7.04 11.58
C GLY A 77 2.91 6.62 13.06
N GLU A 78 1.76 6.59 13.74
CA GLU A 78 1.62 6.25 15.16
C GLU A 78 1.31 4.76 15.37
N ALA A 79 0.92 4.03 14.32
CA ALA A 79 0.54 2.62 14.44
C ALA A 79 1.76 1.70 14.62
N GLU A 80 1.75 0.91 15.68
CA GLU A 80 2.75 -0.14 15.91
C GLU A 80 2.44 -1.42 15.11
N ARG A 81 3.49 -2.01 14.53
CA ARG A 81 3.39 -3.33 13.89
C ARG A 81 3.22 -4.39 14.98
N LEU A 82 2.32 -5.35 14.75
CA LEU A 82 2.25 -6.54 15.60
C LEU A 82 3.60 -7.26 15.56
N SER A 83 4.05 -7.77 16.69
CA SER A 83 5.30 -8.51 16.75
C SER A 83 5.17 -9.84 15.98
N PRO A 84 6.28 -10.44 15.52
CA PRO A 84 6.25 -11.77 14.92
C PRO A 84 5.69 -12.85 15.84
N GLU A 85 5.77 -12.68 17.17
CA GLU A 85 5.18 -13.60 18.14
C GLU A 85 3.66 -13.47 18.19
N ASP A 86 3.16 -12.22 18.18
CA ASP A 86 1.73 -11.95 18.04
C ASP A 86 1.20 -12.52 16.71
N LEU A 87 2.02 -12.50 15.64
CA LEU A 87 1.67 -13.08 14.34
C LEU A 87 1.68 -14.62 14.32
N LYS A 88 2.50 -15.28 15.16
CA LYS A 88 2.59 -16.75 15.22
C LYS A 88 1.45 -17.38 16.01
N ILE A 89 1.05 -16.77 17.13
CA ILE A 89 -0.15 -17.19 17.89
C ILE A 89 -1.38 -17.20 16.96
N LEU A 90 -1.42 -16.26 16.01
CA LEU A 90 -2.52 -16.12 15.04
C LEU A 90 -2.56 -17.20 13.95
N GLN A 91 -1.44 -17.84 13.58
CA GLN A 91 -1.43 -18.94 12.60
C GLN A 91 -1.84 -20.28 13.23
N SER A 92 -1.63 -20.45 14.55
CA SER A 92 -2.05 -21.66 15.27
C SER A 92 -3.55 -21.71 15.56
N GLU A 93 -4.19 -20.57 15.84
CA GLU A 93 -5.65 -20.51 16.10
C GLU A 93 -6.49 -20.79 14.84
N GLU A 94 -5.96 -20.50 13.65
CA GLU A 94 -6.64 -20.75 12.36
C GLU A 94 -6.61 -22.24 11.93
N SER A 95 -5.76 -23.05 12.58
CA SER A 95 -5.59 -24.49 12.29
C SER A 95 -6.31 -25.42 13.28
N ALA A 96 -7.01 -24.87 14.27
CA ALA A 96 -7.66 -25.63 15.34
C ALA A 96 -9.19 -25.74 15.18
N ASP A 97 -9.77 -25.08 14.17
CA ASP A 97 -11.20 -25.10 13.82
C ASP A 97 -11.45 -25.78 12.44
N ASP A 98 -10.77 -26.91 12.17
CA ASP A 98 -11.08 -27.84 11.06
C ASP A 98 -11.16 -29.29 11.56
#